data_AF-A0A7X6CWP3-F1
#
_entry.id   AF-A0A7X6CWP3-F1
#
_cell.length_a   1.000
_cell.length_b   1.000
_cell.length_c   1.000
_cell.angle_alpha   90.00
_cell.angle_beta   90.00
_cell.angle_gamma   90.00
#
_symmetry.space_group_name_H-M   'P 1'
#
loop_
_entity.id
_entity.type
_entity.pdbx_description
1 polymer ?
#
loop_
_entity_poly.entity_id
_entity_poly.type
_entity_poly.pdbx_seq_one_letter_code
_entity_poly.pdbx_strand_id
1 'polypeptide(L)'
;MTATDAEPTGARARQTYYWRVRNARTRHRPESSAHRWHIQPGHPGGAYSDLGHELEPPAHHAPTLLSRSRPKPRGHEQQFRGGCLTCAWEGPVYPGSGHGDGDNSAIEDAHDHAFPGWRELPPITRARDRRQTQRNLTRWTQLTSQYPLGWVDQGAPILVWSRHRREPHLPPHRGSPRYELRVDRPPTHRDKRATDQDSLF
;
A
#
# COMPACT_ATOMS: atom_id res chain seq x y z
N MET A 1 -1.87 32.66 23.58
CA MET A 1 -1.06 31.56 23.02
C MET A 1 -1.99 30.68 22.19
N THR A 2 -1.95 30.79 20.87
CA THR A 2 -2.76 29.93 19.98
C THR A 2 -2.20 28.52 20.03
N ALA A 3 -2.92 27.60 20.68
CA ALA A 3 -2.65 26.18 20.53
C ALA A 3 -2.64 25.86 19.03
N THR A 4 -1.48 25.50 18.50
CA THR A 4 -1.36 24.86 17.18
C THR A 4 -1.97 23.48 17.38
N ASP A 5 -3.15 23.20 16.82
CA ASP A 5 -3.74 21.86 16.94
C ASP A 5 -2.78 20.93 16.21
N ALA A 6 -2.01 20.17 16.98
CA ALA A 6 -1.15 19.14 16.45
C ALA A 6 -2.03 18.16 15.70
N GLU A 7 -1.68 17.88 14.45
CA GLU A 7 -2.40 16.89 13.66
C GLU A 7 -2.27 15.53 14.36
N PRO A 8 -3.38 14.77 14.55
CA PRO A 8 -3.34 13.52 15.28
C PRO A 8 -2.46 12.47 14.58
N THR A 9 -1.97 11.51 15.34
CA THR A 9 -1.21 10.35 14.86
C THR A 9 -2.10 9.11 14.79
N GLY A 10 -1.79 8.19 13.87
CA GLY A 10 -2.54 6.99 13.53
C GLY A 10 -3.43 7.22 12.30
N ALA A 11 -3.47 6.24 11.40
CA ALA A 11 -4.18 6.36 10.13
C ALA A 11 -5.67 6.67 10.32
N ARG A 12 -6.32 6.02 11.29
CA ARG A 12 -7.74 6.22 11.61
C ARG A 12 -8.03 7.60 12.20
N ALA A 13 -7.19 8.06 13.13
CA ALA A 13 -7.34 9.39 13.74
C ALA A 13 -7.15 10.50 12.71
N ARG A 14 -6.16 10.35 11.81
CA ARG A 14 -5.92 11.24 10.68
C ARG A 14 -7.09 11.27 9.70
N GLN A 15 -7.64 10.10 9.33
CA GLN A 15 -8.81 10.02 8.45
C GLN A 15 -10.01 10.77 9.01
N THR A 16 -10.32 10.59 10.30
CA THR A 16 -11.41 11.34 10.94
C THR A 16 -11.11 12.83 10.99
N TYR A 17 -9.87 13.22 11.32
CA TYR A 17 -9.49 14.64 11.34
C TYR A 17 -9.62 15.29 9.96
N TYR A 18 -9.18 14.60 8.91
CA TYR A 18 -9.36 15.03 7.53
C TYR A 18 -10.83 15.32 7.20
N TRP A 19 -11.74 14.41 7.55
CA TRP A 19 -13.17 14.62 7.31
C TRP A 19 -13.76 15.75 8.16
N ARG A 20 -13.30 15.92 9.41
CA ARG A 20 -13.69 17.08 10.23
C ARG A 20 -13.25 18.39 9.58
N VAL A 21 -12.05 18.46 9.02
CA VAL A 21 -11.60 19.66 8.27
C VAL A 21 -12.45 19.85 7.01
N ARG A 22 -12.63 18.79 6.22
CA ARG A 22 -13.39 18.81 4.96
C ARG A 22 -14.87 19.20 5.16
N ASN A 23 -15.47 18.83 6.29
CA ASN A 23 -16.85 19.14 6.64
C ASN A 23 -17.00 20.44 7.47
N ALA A 24 -15.98 21.30 7.50
CA ALA A 24 -15.98 22.57 8.24
C ALA A 24 -16.26 22.41 9.76
N ARG A 25 -15.93 21.26 10.36
CA ARG A 25 -16.08 20.97 11.80
C ARG A 25 -14.82 21.29 12.61
N THR A 26 -13.94 22.11 12.06
CA THR A 26 -12.72 22.61 12.70
C THR A 26 -12.54 24.09 12.33
N ARG A 27 -11.60 24.78 12.98
CA ARG A 27 -11.21 26.15 12.61
C ARG A 27 -10.48 26.26 11.25
N HIS A 28 -10.10 25.13 10.65
CA HIS A 28 -9.42 25.12 9.35
C HIS A 28 -10.43 25.21 8.20
N ARG A 29 -10.04 25.94 7.15
CA ARG A 29 -10.83 26.05 5.93
C ARG A 29 -10.94 24.69 5.22
N PRO A 30 -12.12 24.25 4.74
CA PRO A 30 -12.31 22.96 4.06
C PRO A 30 -11.36 22.70 2.90
N GLU A 31 -10.98 23.74 2.16
CA GLU A 31 -10.05 23.68 1.03
C GLU A 31 -8.64 23.23 1.46
N SER A 32 -8.29 23.40 2.74
CA SER A 32 -7.02 22.93 3.29
C SER A 32 -7.02 21.45 3.67
N SER A 33 -8.14 20.73 3.52
CA SER A 33 -8.26 19.31 3.88
C SER A 33 -7.24 18.44 3.13
N ALA A 34 -6.98 18.71 1.85
CA ALA A 34 -5.96 18.00 1.07
C ALA A 34 -4.53 18.14 1.63
N HIS A 35 -4.26 19.15 2.46
CA HIS A 35 -2.97 19.35 3.13
C HIS A 35 -2.82 18.53 4.42
N ARG A 36 -3.89 17.88 4.85
CA ARG A 36 -3.91 16.97 6.00
C ARG A 36 -3.66 15.55 5.53
N TRP A 37 -2.94 14.80 6.34
CA TRP A 37 -2.82 13.37 6.14
C TRP A 37 -4.20 12.73 6.23
N HIS A 38 -4.50 11.90 5.25
CA HIS A 38 -5.72 11.12 5.17
C HIS A 38 -5.42 9.81 4.47
N ILE A 39 -6.30 8.83 4.62
CA ILE A 39 -6.15 7.58 3.90
C ILE A 39 -6.49 7.85 2.42
N GLN A 40 -5.57 7.48 1.52
CA GLN A 40 -5.72 7.66 0.09
C GLN A 40 -7.03 7.01 -0.38
N PRO A 41 -7.87 7.70 -1.17
CA PRO A 41 -9.09 7.11 -1.71
C PRO A 41 -8.85 5.77 -2.40
N GLY A 42 -9.68 4.77 -2.09
CA GLY A 42 -9.55 3.40 -2.61
C GLY A 42 -8.71 2.46 -1.75
N HIS A 43 -8.00 2.96 -0.73
CA HIS A 43 -7.26 2.12 0.22
C HIS A 43 -8.14 1.74 1.44
N PRO A 44 -7.84 0.64 2.15
CA PRO A 44 -8.57 0.23 3.34
C PRO A 44 -8.65 1.34 4.38
N GLY A 45 -9.86 1.61 4.88
CA GLY A 45 -10.13 2.72 5.79
C GLY A 45 -10.27 4.10 5.11
N GLY A 46 -10.07 4.20 3.79
CA GLY A 46 -10.23 5.43 3.00
C GLY A 46 -11.68 5.80 2.66
N ALA A 47 -12.65 5.07 3.19
CA ALA A 47 -14.06 5.41 3.05
C ALA A 47 -14.39 6.74 3.78
N TYR A 48 -15.54 7.32 3.41
CA TYR A 48 -16.10 8.46 4.13
C TYR A 48 -16.38 8.06 5.59
N SER A 49 -15.76 8.76 6.55
CA SER A 49 -16.16 8.67 7.97
C SER A 49 -15.72 9.92 8.74
N ASP A 50 -16.70 10.78 9.04
CA ASP A 50 -16.58 11.92 9.95
C ASP A 50 -17.17 11.63 11.35
N LEU A 51 -17.82 10.48 11.53
CA LEU A 51 -18.35 9.95 12.78
C LEU A 51 -17.32 9.16 13.59
N GLY A 52 -16.05 9.30 13.26
CA GLY A 52 -14.99 8.72 14.06
C GLY A 52 -14.83 7.22 13.86
N HIS A 53 -13.71 6.81 14.40
CA HIS A 53 -13.11 5.49 14.48
C HIS A 53 -13.90 4.58 15.42
N GLU A 54 -15.22 4.58 15.32
CA GLU A 54 -16.13 3.87 16.22
C GLU A 54 -16.30 2.38 15.86
N LEU A 55 -15.85 1.97 14.67
CA LEU A 55 -15.69 0.56 14.36
C LEU A 55 -14.49 0.02 15.13
N GLU A 56 -14.64 -1.09 15.86
CA GLU A 56 -13.50 -1.74 16.51
C GLU A 56 -12.33 -1.91 15.51
N PRO A 57 -11.09 -1.59 15.92
CA PRO A 57 -9.95 -1.84 15.06
C PRO A 57 -9.90 -3.32 14.66
N PRO A 58 -9.39 -3.65 13.47
CA PRO A 58 -9.13 -5.05 13.12
C PRO A 58 -8.26 -5.70 14.20
N ALA A 59 -8.54 -6.96 14.55
CA ALA A 59 -7.79 -7.69 15.58
C ALA A 59 -6.30 -7.92 15.22
N HIS A 60 -5.94 -7.74 13.94
CA HIS A 60 -4.59 -7.89 13.40
C HIS A 60 -4.15 -6.57 12.76
N HIS A 61 -2.84 -6.34 12.64
CA HIS A 61 -2.32 -5.18 11.93
C HIS A 61 -2.80 -5.18 10.47
N ALA A 62 -3.53 -4.14 10.08
CA ALA A 62 -4.04 -3.99 8.72
C ALA A 62 -3.36 -2.79 8.03
N PRO A 63 -2.69 -3.01 6.88
CA PRO A 63 -1.95 -1.96 6.19
C PRO A 63 -2.87 -1.00 5.43
N THR A 64 -2.48 0.27 5.35
CA THR A 64 -3.13 1.27 4.51
C THR A 64 -2.12 2.32 4.02
N LEU A 65 -2.56 3.17 3.09
CA LEU A 65 -1.77 4.26 2.52
C LEU A 65 -2.31 5.61 3.00
N LEU A 66 -1.46 6.41 3.63
CA LEU A 66 -1.74 7.80 3.91
C LEU A 66 -1.16 8.70 2.82
N SER A 67 -1.89 9.74 2.46
CA SER A 67 -1.44 10.77 1.51
C SER A 67 -1.77 12.18 2.00
N ARG A 68 -1.03 13.16 1.47
CA ARG A 68 -1.36 14.58 1.54
C ARG A 68 -0.72 15.33 0.39
N SER A 69 -1.32 16.46 0.04
CA SER A 69 -0.74 17.47 -0.85
C SER A 69 0.04 18.51 -0.04
N ARG A 70 1.22 18.91 -0.50
CA ARG A 70 1.97 20.04 0.03
C ARG A 70 2.12 21.12 -1.03
N PRO A 71 1.80 22.39 -0.72
CA PRO A 71 2.04 23.48 -1.65
C PRO A 71 3.55 23.64 -1.89
N LYS A 72 3.92 23.84 -3.16
CA LYS A 72 5.27 24.19 -3.61
C LYS A 72 5.20 25.51 -4.41
N PRO A 73 6.34 26.21 -4.62
CA PRO A 73 6.37 27.43 -5.43
C PRO A 73 5.77 27.26 -6.84
N ARG A 74 5.80 26.04 -7.40
CA ARG A 74 5.15 25.67 -8.66
C ARG A 74 4.27 24.44 -8.48
N GLY A 75 3.06 24.67 -7.98
CA GLY A 75 2.02 23.63 -7.85
C GLY A 75 2.05 22.91 -6.51
N HIS A 76 1.88 21.58 -6.56
CA HIS A 76 1.75 20.75 -5.37
C HIS A 76 2.63 19.50 -5.46
N GLU A 77 3.21 19.08 -4.35
CA GLU A 77 3.84 17.77 -4.20
C GLU A 77 2.90 16.84 -3.45
N GLN A 78 2.75 15.61 -3.92
CA GLN A 78 2.12 14.56 -3.14
C GLN A 78 3.15 13.92 -2.23
N GLN A 79 2.72 13.66 -1.01
CA GLN A 79 3.50 12.95 -0.01
C GLN A 79 2.70 11.73 0.44
N PHE A 80 3.39 10.62 0.58
CA PHE A 80 2.84 9.32 0.93
C PHE A 80 3.53 8.78 2.17
N ARG A 81 2.82 8.02 3.00
CA ARG A 81 3.43 7.20 4.05
C ARG A 81 2.56 5.99 4.38
N GLY A 82 3.20 4.91 4.81
CA GLY A 82 2.48 3.73 5.29
C GLY A 82 1.74 4.03 6.59
N GLY A 83 0.60 3.37 6.81
CA GLY A 83 -0.13 3.45 8.08
C GLY A 83 -0.71 2.10 8.48
N CYS A 84 -0.97 1.94 9.77
CA CYS A 84 -1.73 0.82 10.32
C CYS A 84 -3.15 1.26 10.69
N LEU A 85 -4.16 0.43 10.39
CA LEU A 85 -5.52 0.64 10.86
C LEU A 85 -5.73 0.14 12.30
N THR A 86 -4.78 -0.59 12.87
CA THR A 86 -4.95 -1.25 14.18
C THR A 86 -4.23 -0.50 15.29
N CYS A 87 -3.06 0.08 15.02
CA CYS A 87 -2.29 0.86 15.97
C CYS A 87 -1.88 2.23 15.39
N ALA A 88 -1.14 3.02 16.16
CA ALA A 88 -0.71 4.36 15.75
C ALA A 88 0.54 4.38 14.84
N TRP A 89 1.02 3.23 14.38
CA TRP A 89 2.23 3.15 13.54
C TRP A 89 2.04 3.86 12.20
N GLU A 90 3.07 4.60 11.80
CA GLU A 90 3.17 5.30 10.52
C GLU A 90 4.61 5.24 9.99
N GLY A 91 4.78 4.84 8.73
CA GLY A 91 6.08 4.77 8.07
C GLY A 91 6.68 6.14 7.72
N PRO A 92 7.92 6.21 7.20
CA PRO A 92 8.52 7.44 6.71
C PRO A 92 7.71 8.12 5.60
N VAL A 93 8.04 9.38 5.32
CA VAL A 93 7.36 10.20 4.30
C VAL A 93 8.10 10.10 2.97
N TYR A 94 7.40 9.71 1.92
CA TYR A 94 7.91 9.64 0.56
C TYR A 94 7.26 10.72 -0.32
N PRO A 95 8.04 11.60 -0.95
CA PRO A 95 7.52 12.45 -2.01
C PRO A 95 7.31 11.62 -3.29
N GLY A 96 6.32 11.99 -4.10
CA GLY A 96 6.15 11.38 -5.42
C GLY A 96 4.95 11.93 -6.18
N SER A 97 4.72 11.41 -7.38
CA SER A 97 3.51 11.70 -8.18
C SER A 97 2.38 10.68 -7.96
N GLY A 98 2.59 9.69 -7.09
CA GLY A 98 1.77 8.49 -7.02
C GLY A 98 2.02 7.59 -8.23
N HIS A 99 1.12 6.66 -8.50
CA HIS A 99 1.24 5.75 -9.66
C HIS A 99 2.54 4.94 -9.64
N GLY A 100 2.93 4.44 -8.46
CA GLY A 100 4.17 3.70 -8.24
C GLY A 100 5.37 4.55 -7.84
N ASP A 101 5.22 5.88 -7.76
CA ASP A 101 6.23 6.83 -7.27
C ASP A 101 5.87 7.33 -5.86
N GLY A 102 6.62 6.87 -4.86
CA GLY A 102 6.45 7.16 -3.44
C GLY A 102 5.35 6.37 -2.74
N ASP A 103 4.21 6.17 -3.40
CA ASP A 103 3.09 5.34 -2.90
C ASP A 103 3.48 3.86 -2.75
N ASN A 104 4.26 3.29 -3.68
CA ASN A 104 4.72 1.91 -3.57
C ASN A 104 5.56 1.68 -2.30
N SER A 105 6.55 2.54 -2.05
CA SER A 105 7.41 2.44 -0.86
C SER A 105 6.61 2.60 0.44
N ALA A 106 5.66 3.55 0.46
CA ALA A 106 4.75 3.73 1.60
C ALA A 106 3.88 2.48 1.86
N ILE A 107 3.35 1.85 0.82
CA ILE A 107 2.55 0.62 0.93
C ILE A 107 3.42 -0.54 1.40
N GLU A 108 4.64 -0.67 0.90
CA GLU A 108 5.58 -1.73 1.29
C GLU A 108 5.95 -1.64 2.77
N ASP A 109 6.23 -0.42 3.28
CA ASP A 109 6.47 -0.22 4.72
C ASP A 109 5.26 -0.63 5.56
N ALA A 110 4.04 -0.32 5.10
CA ALA A 110 2.82 -0.73 5.81
C ALA A 110 2.67 -2.25 5.87
N HIS A 111 3.07 -2.94 4.81
CA HIS A 111 3.08 -4.40 4.79
C HIS A 111 4.21 -5.00 5.61
N ASP A 112 5.38 -4.35 5.71
CA ASP A 112 6.45 -4.77 6.62
C ASP A 112 6.00 -4.75 8.07
N HIS A 113 5.24 -3.72 8.43
CA HIS A 113 4.65 -3.60 9.74
C HIS A 113 3.53 -4.64 9.99
N ALA A 114 2.65 -4.85 9.02
CA ALA A 114 1.48 -5.72 9.18
C ALA A 114 1.78 -7.22 9.01
N PHE A 115 2.72 -7.56 8.13
CA PHE A 115 3.07 -8.91 7.72
C PHE A 115 4.60 -9.05 7.62
N PRO A 116 5.34 -9.08 8.75
CA PRO A 116 6.79 -9.19 8.72
C PRO A 116 7.25 -10.45 7.95
N GLY A 117 8.01 -10.26 6.86
CA GLY A 117 8.44 -11.35 5.99
C GLY A 117 7.60 -11.56 4.73
N TRP A 118 6.58 -10.72 4.47
CA TRP A 118 5.74 -10.85 3.25
C TRP A 118 6.54 -10.87 1.95
N ARG A 119 7.72 -10.26 1.91
CA ARG A 119 8.60 -10.22 0.72
C ARG A 119 9.09 -11.60 0.29
N GLU A 120 9.05 -12.60 1.17
CA GLU A 120 9.46 -13.97 0.91
C GLU A 120 8.30 -14.83 0.35
N LEU A 121 7.09 -14.28 0.31
CA LEU A 121 5.93 -15.00 -0.25
C LEU A 121 6.13 -15.29 -1.75
N PRO A 122 5.61 -16.42 -2.25
CA PRO A 122 5.75 -16.78 -3.65
C PRO A 122 4.98 -15.82 -4.57
N PRO A 123 5.62 -15.22 -5.60
CA PRO A 123 4.94 -14.35 -6.55
C PRO A 123 4.16 -15.13 -7.61
N ILE A 124 2.99 -14.62 -7.99
CA ILE A 124 2.24 -15.08 -9.16
C ILE A 124 2.97 -14.60 -10.41
N THR A 125 3.48 -15.57 -11.17
CA THR A 125 4.45 -15.35 -12.25
C THR A 125 3.84 -14.92 -13.59
N ARG A 126 2.54 -15.15 -13.80
CA ARG A 126 1.84 -14.78 -15.06
C ARG A 126 0.54 -14.02 -14.78
N ALA A 127 0.31 -12.97 -15.56
CA ALA A 127 -0.90 -12.14 -15.46
C ALA A 127 -2.20 -12.93 -15.71
N ARG A 128 -2.17 -13.95 -16.57
CA ARG A 128 -3.31 -14.87 -16.81
C ARG A 128 -3.59 -15.75 -15.59
N ASP A 129 -2.54 -16.13 -14.87
CA ASP A 129 -2.62 -16.98 -13.70
C ASP A 129 -3.18 -16.19 -12.52
N ARG A 130 -2.99 -14.86 -12.45
CA ARG A 130 -3.57 -14.00 -11.39
C ARG A 130 -5.08 -14.20 -11.19
N ARG A 131 -5.88 -14.02 -12.23
CA ARG A 131 -7.35 -14.19 -12.12
C ARG A 131 -7.75 -15.65 -11.94
N GLN A 132 -7.00 -16.57 -12.53
CA GLN A 132 -7.30 -18.00 -12.42
C GLN A 132 -6.97 -18.54 -11.03
N THR A 133 -5.84 -18.16 -10.44
CA THR A 133 -5.42 -18.57 -9.10
C THR A 133 -6.39 -18.11 -8.05
N GLN A 134 -6.91 -16.88 -8.12
CA GLN A 134 -7.91 -16.39 -7.16
C GLN A 134 -9.29 -17.05 -7.32
N ARG A 135 -9.63 -17.55 -8.52
CA ARG A 135 -10.92 -18.20 -8.81
C ARG A 135 -10.89 -19.72 -8.69
N ASN A 136 -9.70 -20.31 -8.76
CA ASN A 136 -9.48 -21.75 -8.70
C ASN A 136 -8.99 -22.10 -7.29
N LEU A 137 -9.87 -22.73 -6.51
CA LEU A 137 -9.60 -23.08 -5.11
C LEU A 137 -8.32 -23.92 -4.96
N THR A 138 -8.08 -24.89 -5.83
CA THR A 138 -6.88 -25.74 -5.76
C THR A 138 -5.59 -24.93 -5.93
N ARG A 139 -5.55 -24.04 -6.94
CA ARG A 139 -4.38 -23.17 -7.15
C ARG A 139 -4.21 -22.15 -6.05
N TRP A 140 -5.30 -21.62 -5.52
CA TRP A 140 -5.28 -20.75 -4.35
C TRP A 140 -4.66 -21.47 -3.16
N THR A 141 -5.18 -22.66 -2.80
CA THR A 141 -4.66 -23.48 -1.70
C THR A 141 -3.18 -23.83 -1.89
N GLN A 142 -2.74 -24.15 -3.11
CA GLN A 142 -1.33 -24.44 -3.41
C GLN A 142 -0.43 -23.20 -3.26
N LEU A 143 -0.93 -22.01 -3.62
CA LEU A 143 -0.19 -20.77 -3.40
C LEU A 143 -0.10 -20.46 -1.90
N THR A 144 -1.22 -20.55 -1.20
CA THR A 144 -1.33 -20.15 0.20
C THR A 144 -0.80 -21.19 1.19
N SER A 145 -0.47 -22.40 0.76
CA SER A 145 0.20 -23.38 1.62
C SER A 145 1.60 -22.94 2.07
N GLN A 146 2.18 -21.97 1.38
CA GLN A 146 3.46 -21.34 1.72
C GLN A 146 3.30 -20.12 2.63
N TYR A 147 2.06 -19.71 2.95
CA TYR A 147 1.82 -18.56 3.81
C TYR A 147 1.89 -19.01 5.27
N PRO A 148 2.43 -18.17 6.17
CA PRO A 148 2.33 -18.45 7.59
C PRO A 148 0.87 -18.62 8.04
N LEU A 149 0.66 -19.41 9.10
CA LEU A 149 -0.68 -19.73 9.59
C LEU A 149 -1.48 -18.45 9.91
N GLY A 150 -2.73 -18.39 9.46
CA GLY A 150 -3.65 -17.27 9.71
C GLY A 150 -3.41 -16.03 8.84
N TRP A 151 -2.31 -15.94 8.08
CA TRP A 151 -2.02 -14.77 7.24
C TRP A 151 -3.06 -14.56 6.15
N VAL A 152 -3.54 -15.65 5.57
CA VAL A 152 -4.62 -15.61 4.58
C VAL A 152 -5.86 -14.97 5.17
N ASP A 153 -6.26 -15.37 6.37
CA ASP A 153 -7.48 -14.84 7.01
C ASP A 153 -7.30 -13.38 7.44
N GLN A 154 -6.08 -13.00 7.81
CA GLN A 154 -5.71 -11.62 8.19
C GLN A 154 -5.56 -10.65 7.02
N GLY A 155 -5.66 -11.11 5.77
CA GLY A 155 -5.57 -10.18 4.63
C GLY A 155 -4.19 -10.05 3.98
N ALA A 156 -3.28 -11.00 4.18
CA ALA A 156 -1.92 -10.94 3.63
C ALA A 156 -1.90 -10.65 2.12
N PRO A 157 -0.89 -9.91 1.63
CA PRO A 157 -0.82 -9.49 0.24
C PRO A 157 -0.56 -10.67 -0.69
N ILE A 158 -0.93 -10.50 -1.96
CA ILE A 158 -0.53 -11.39 -3.04
C ILE A 158 0.60 -10.70 -3.81
N LEU A 159 1.70 -11.42 -4.05
CA LEU A 159 2.80 -10.87 -4.83
C LEU A 159 2.58 -11.18 -6.31
N VAL A 160 2.80 -10.19 -7.16
CA VAL A 160 2.67 -10.33 -8.61
C VAL A 160 3.89 -9.70 -9.25
N TRP A 161 4.50 -10.38 -10.22
CA TRP A 161 5.60 -9.78 -10.96
C TRP A 161 5.17 -8.52 -11.70
N SER A 162 5.98 -7.48 -11.54
CA SER A 162 5.81 -6.22 -12.23
C SER A 162 6.06 -6.37 -13.73
N ARG A 163 5.25 -5.70 -14.55
CA ARG A 163 5.38 -5.67 -16.01
C ARG A 163 6.37 -4.62 -16.48
N HIS A 164 6.51 -3.56 -15.71
CA HIS A 164 7.42 -2.44 -15.96
C HIS A 164 7.91 -1.87 -14.62
N ARG A 165 8.92 -1.00 -14.65
CA ARG A 165 9.35 -0.32 -13.42
C ARG A 165 8.21 0.53 -12.87
N ARG A 166 8.12 0.58 -11.53
CA ARG A 166 7.12 1.39 -10.80
C ARG A 166 5.67 1.07 -11.21
N GLU A 167 5.36 -0.19 -11.49
CA GLU A 167 3.94 -0.56 -11.61
C GLU A 167 3.27 -0.35 -10.24
N PRO A 168 2.13 0.36 -10.17
CA PRO A 168 1.47 0.62 -8.91
C PRO A 168 0.98 -0.67 -8.25
N HIS A 169 1.18 -0.76 -6.94
CA HIS A 169 0.47 -1.72 -6.10
C HIS A 169 -1.04 -1.48 -6.19
N LEU A 170 -1.84 -2.54 -6.10
CA LEU A 170 -3.29 -2.43 -6.16
C LEU A 170 -3.90 -2.65 -4.77
N PRO A 171 -4.72 -1.72 -4.26
CA PRO A 171 -5.45 -1.94 -3.04
C PRO A 171 -6.57 -2.98 -3.23
N PRO A 172 -7.07 -3.57 -2.13
CA PRO A 172 -8.22 -4.46 -2.16
C PRO A 172 -9.42 -3.84 -2.89
N HIS A 173 -10.07 -4.62 -3.74
CA HIS A 173 -11.30 -4.24 -4.42
C HIS A 173 -12.22 -5.44 -4.61
N ARG A 174 -13.45 -5.24 -5.10
CA ARG A 174 -14.48 -6.30 -5.23
C ARG A 174 -14.01 -7.58 -5.95
N GLY A 175 -13.03 -7.46 -6.85
CA GLY A 175 -12.50 -8.59 -7.63
C GLY A 175 -11.22 -9.22 -7.06
N SER A 176 -10.61 -8.59 -6.05
CA SER A 176 -9.35 -9.00 -5.42
C SER A 176 -9.37 -8.44 -3.99
N PRO A 177 -9.82 -9.21 -2.99
CA PRO A 177 -10.05 -8.69 -1.63
C PRO A 177 -8.75 -8.43 -0.84
N ARG A 178 -7.58 -8.49 -1.50
CA ARG A 178 -6.24 -8.40 -0.91
C ARG A 178 -5.43 -7.38 -1.68
N TYR A 179 -4.41 -6.84 -1.03
CA TYR A 179 -3.40 -6.06 -1.74
C TYR A 179 -2.72 -6.95 -2.79
N GLU A 180 -2.53 -6.41 -3.99
CA GLU A 180 -1.62 -6.98 -4.98
C GLU A 180 -0.36 -6.13 -5.02
N LEU A 181 0.75 -6.71 -4.54
CA LEU A 181 2.04 -6.03 -4.51
C LEU A 181 2.86 -6.43 -5.74
N ARG A 182 3.28 -5.41 -6.49
CA ARG A 182 4.13 -5.49 -7.67
C ARG A 182 5.58 -5.63 -7.25
N VAL A 183 6.13 -6.83 -7.43
CA VAL A 183 7.53 -7.10 -7.14
C VAL A 183 8.33 -7.21 -8.42
N ASP A 184 9.56 -6.72 -8.40
CA ASP A 184 10.43 -6.80 -9.57
C ASP A 184 10.68 -8.25 -9.94
N ARG A 185 10.60 -8.53 -11.25
CA ARG A 185 11.00 -9.84 -11.76
C ARG A 185 12.53 -9.93 -11.64
N PRO A 186 13.09 -11.01 -11.08
CA PRO A 186 14.52 -11.21 -11.10
C PRO A 186 15.01 -11.14 -12.55
N PRO A 187 16.18 -10.51 -12.81
CA PRO A 187 16.73 -10.46 -14.15
C PRO A 187 16.82 -11.89 -14.68
N THR A 188 16.16 -12.16 -15.81
CA THR A 188 16.41 -13.40 -16.54
C THR A 188 17.89 -13.39 -16.86
N HIS A 189 18.67 -14.31 -16.26
CA HIS A 189 19.99 -14.64 -16.76
C HIS A 189 19.79 -15.05 -18.21
N ARG A 190 19.99 -14.09 -19.11
CA ARG A 190 20.17 -14.38 -20.51
C ARG A 190 21.52 -15.07 -20.51
N ASP A 191 21.51 -16.40 -20.63
CA ASP A 191 22.74 -17.18 -20.74
C ASP A 191 23.68 -16.41 -21.66
N LYS A 192 24.80 -15.97 -21.10
CA LYS A 192 25.91 -15.49 -21.92
C LYS A 192 26.19 -16.68 -22.83
N ARG A 193 25.82 -16.57 -24.11
CA ARG A 193 26.30 -17.50 -25.14
C ARG A 193 27.80 -17.56 -24.91
N ALA A 194 28.29 -18.75 -24.60
CA ALA A 194 29.71 -19.03 -24.53
C ALA A 194 30.29 -18.68 -25.89
N THR A 195 30.92 -17.51 -25.98
CA THR A 195 31.85 -17.20 -27.06
C THR A 195 33.20 -17.79 -26.67
N ASP A 196 33.24 -19.12 -26.51
CA ASP A 196 34.47 -19.92 -26.51
C ASP A 196 34.51 -20.60 -27.88
N GLN A 197 34.90 -19.85 -28.92
CA GLN A 197 35.29 -20.40 -30.22
C GLN A 197 36.45 -19.61 -30.86
N ASP A 198 37.36 -19.06 -30.04
CA ASP A 198 38.63 -18.48 -30.54
C ASP A 198 39.87 -19.26 -30.08
N SER A 199 39.69 -20.54 -29.75
CA SER A 199 40.83 -21.44 -29.50
C SER A 199 40.55 -22.80 -30.11
N LEU A 200 40.68 -22.87 -31.44
CA LEU A 200 41.16 -24.02 -32.20
C LEU A 200 41.42 -23.55 -33.64
N PHE A 201 42.66 -23.75 -34.09
CA PHE A 201 43.30 -23.43 -35.39
C PHE A 201 44.14 -22.14 -35.45
#